data_AF-A0A0D3J4S0-F1
#
_entry.id   AF-A0A0D3J4S0-F1
#
_cell.length_a   1.000
_cell.length_b   1.000
_cell.length_c   1.000
_cell.angle_alpha   90.00
_cell.angle_beta   90.00
_cell.angle_gamma   90.00
#
_symmetry.space_group_name_H-M   'P 1'
#
loop_
_entity.id
_entity.type
_entity.pdbx_description
1 polymer ?
#
loop_
_entity_poly.entity_id
_entity_poly.type
_entity_poly.pdbx_seq_one_letter_code
_entity_poly.pdbx_strand_id
1 'polypeptide(L)'
;MPIGPLAAPLRLFLLSAIMSASSGHRILCLHGSGGSGDAFLARLAHLQEGTARSFHAIDAPSGRRTWWTYSAGERSFTASSYEGAEQSIAAVEAELESGGYVGLLGFSQGAMLAAIVAARASLRESCPLLRFAVICAAAAVVADAR
;
A
#
# COMPACT_ATOMS: atom_id res chain seq x y z
N MET A 1 -10.62 -56.88 -6.63
CA MET A 1 -10.90 -55.49 -6.22
C MET A 1 -9.97 -54.57 -7.00
N PRO A 2 -10.46 -53.69 -7.90
CA PRO A 2 -9.62 -52.66 -8.49
C PRO A 2 -9.74 -51.37 -7.67
N ILE A 3 -8.60 -50.78 -7.34
CA ILE A 3 -8.48 -49.46 -6.70
C ILE A 3 -8.39 -48.45 -7.85
N GLY A 4 -9.39 -47.57 -8.00
CA GLY A 4 -9.44 -46.51 -8.99
C GLY A 4 -8.51 -45.33 -8.64
N PRO A 5 -8.19 -44.44 -9.61
CA PRO A 5 -7.12 -43.46 -9.43
C PRO A 5 -7.59 -42.24 -8.62
N LEU A 6 -6.92 -41.99 -7.49
CA LEU A 6 -6.88 -40.67 -6.84
C LEU A 6 -5.97 -39.73 -7.64
N ALA A 7 -6.52 -39.00 -8.61
CA ALA A 7 -5.77 -37.97 -9.35
C ALA A 7 -6.48 -36.60 -9.39
N ALA A 8 -7.46 -36.38 -8.51
CA ALA A 8 -8.25 -35.15 -8.47
C ALA A 8 -7.68 -34.00 -7.61
N PRO A 9 -6.99 -34.21 -6.45
CA PRO A 9 -6.66 -33.07 -5.59
C PRO A 9 -5.49 -32.24 -6.14
N LEU A 10 -4.50 -32.86 -6.78
CA LEU A 10 -3.28 -32.17 -7.23
C LEU A 10 -3.55 -31.14 -8.34
N ARG A 11 -4.56 -31.41 -9.19
CA ARG A 11 -4.90 -30.55 -10.33
C ARG A 11 -5.57 -29.24 -9.90
N LEU A 12 -6.37 -29.27 -8.82
CA LEU A 12 -7.04 -28.09 -8.27
C LEU A 12 -6.06 -27.19 -7.51
N PHE A 13 -5.12 -27.76 -6.77
CA PHE A 13 -4.04 -27.01 -6.11
C PHE A 13 -3.08 -26.36 -7.11
N LEU A 14 -2.78 -27.03 -8.23
CA LEU A 14 -1.96 -26.41 -9.27
C LEU A 14 -2.66 -25.21 -9.89
N LEU A 15 -3.96 -25.31 -10.19
CA LEU A 15 -4.73 -24.19 -10.75
C LEU A 15 -4.84 -23.00 -9.79
N SER A 16 -5.02 -23.21 -8.48
CA SER A 16 -5.03 -22.10 -7.52
C SER A 16 -3.65 -21.44 -7.37
N ALA A 17 -2.58 -22.23 -7.36
CA ALA A 17 -1.21 -21.72 -7.32
C ALA A 17 -0.81 -21.00 -8.61
N ILE A 18 -1.27 -21.48 -9.78
CA ILE A 18 -1.02 -20.86 -11.09
C ILE A 18 -1.85 -19.58 -11.27
N MET A 19 -3.08 -19.52 -10.74
CA MET A 19 -3.88 -18.28 -10.74
C MET A 19 -3.35 -17.24 -9.74
N SER A 20 -2.80 -17.68 -8.61
CA SER A 20 -2.09 -16.82 -7.64
C SER A 20 -0.72 -16.34 -8.17
N ALA A 21 -0.12 -17.11 -9.09
CA ALA A 21 1.12 -16.79 -9.79
C ALA A 21 0.90 -15.99 -11.10
N SER A 22 -0.21 -15.27 -11.23
CA SER A 22 -0.30 -14.13 -12.15
C SER A 22 0.57 -12.99 -11.59
N SER A 23 1.88 -13.22 -11.74
CA SER A 23 3.07 -12.49 -11.30
C SER A 23 3.20 -11.09 -11.92
N GLY A 24 2.09 -10.38 -12.09
CA GLY A 24 2.10 -8.94 -12.22
C GLY A 24 2.60 -8.38 -10.89
N HIS A 25 3.82 -7.86 -10.89
CA HIS A 25 4.38 -7.16 -9.75
C HIS A 25 3.50 -5.93 -9.42
N ARG A 26 2.56 -6.10 -8.48
CA ARG A 26 1.60 -5.07 -8.09
C ARG A 26 2.28 -4.02 -7.22
N ILE A 27 1.97 -2.75 -7.48
CA ILE A 27 2.40 -1.62 -6.67
C ILE A 27 1.16 -0.98 -6.06
N LEU A 28 1.13 -0.90 -4.73
CA LEU A 28 0.06 -0.19 -4.02
C LEU A 28 0.39 1.31 -3.99
N CYS A 29 -0.57 2.13 -4.40
CA CYS A 29 -0.43 3.55 -4.68
C CYS A 29 -1.27 4.38 -3.71
N LEU A 30 -0.63 5.30 -2.99
CA LEU A 30 -1.26 6.13 -1.95
C LEU A 30 -1.33 7.60 -2.39
N HIS A 31 -2.55 8.09 -2.60
CA HIS A 31 -2.80 9.45 -3.07
C HIS A 31 -2.44 10.54 -2.03
N GLY A 32 -2.33 11.79 -2.46
CA GLY A 32 -2.13 12.93 -1.54
C GLY A 32 -3.44 13.39 -0.86
N SER A 33 -3.33 14.21 0.18
CA SER A 33 -4.48 14.82 0.88
C SER A 33 -5.42 15.53 -0.11
N GLY A 34 -6.74 15.31 0.02
CA GLY A 34 -7.79 15.82 -0.85
C GLY A 34 -7.99 15.05 -2.16
N GLY A 35 -7.14 14.05 -2.44
CA GLY A 35 -7.18 13.22 -3.65
C GLY A 35 -8.06 11.97 -3.55
N SER A 36 -7.96 11.10 -4.54
CA SER A 36 -8.53 9.76 -4.54
C SER A 36 -7.62 8.78 -5.28
N GLY A 37 -7.83 7.49 -5.08
CA GLY A 37 -7.12 6.42 -5.76
C GLY A 37 -7.24 6.54 -7.28
N ASP A 38 -8.47 6.67 -7.79
CA ASP A 38 -8.74 6.80 -9.23
C ASP A 38 -8.02 7.99 -9.87
N ALA A 39 -8.12 9.17 -9.25
CA ALA A 39 -7.47 10.37 -9.76
C ALA A 39 -5.94 10.25 -9.71
N PHE A 40 -5.41 9.51 -8.74
CA PHE A 40 -3.98 9.26 -8.65
C PHE A 40 -3.50 8.25 -9.69
N LEU A 41 -4.24 7.16 -9.92
CA LEU A 41 -3.94 6.20 -10.99
C LEU A 41 -3.96 6.86 -12.37
N ALA A 42 -4.91 7.76 -12.63
CA ALA A 42 -4.94 8.52 -13.87
C ALA A 42 -3.65 9.35 -14.09
N ARG A 43 -3.04 9.88 -13.02
CA ARG A 43 -1.76 10.61 -13.10
C ARG A 43 -0.57 9.68 -13.28
N LEU A 44 -0.70 8.39 -12.94
CA LEU A 44 0.34 7.37 -13.07
C LEU A 44 0.24 6.57 -14.37
N ALA A 45 -0.75 6.84 -15.24
CA ALA A 45 -1.03 6.07 -16.45
C ALA A 45 0.21 5.82 -17.32
N HIS A 46 0.98 6.87 -17.62
CA HIS A 46 2.20 6.74 -18.43
C HIS A 46 3.30 5.92 -17.75
N LEU A 47 3.39 5.95 -16.42
CA LEU A 47 4.34 5.10 -15.68
C LEU A 47 3.90 3.64 -15.71
N GLN A 48 2.59 3.37 -15.63
CA GLN A 48 2.05 2.03 -15.73
C GLN A 48 2.31 1.42 -17.11
N GLU A 49 2.04 2.18 -18.18
CA GLU A 49 2.32 1.78 -19.57
C GLU A 49 3.80 1.43 -19.79
N GLY A 50 4.71 2.15 -19.12
CA GLY A 50 6.16 1.96 -19.28
C GLY A 50 6.81 0.86 -18.43
N THR A 51 6.12 0.27 -17.44
CA THR A 51 6.81 -0.56 -16.42
C THR A 51 6.42 -2.05 -16.38
N ALA A 52 5.44 -2.50 -17.18
CA ALA A 52 4.87 -3.86 -17.08
C ALA A 52 4.43 -4.25 -15.63
N ARG A 53 4.27 -3.25 -14.75
CA ARG A 53 3.79 -3.36 -13.37
C ARG A 53 2.33 -2.95 -13.36
N SER A 54 1.51 -3.57 -12.52
CA SER A 54 0.14 -3.13 -12.28
C SER A 54 0.10 -2.21 -11.07
N PHE A 55 -0.59 -1.08 -11.22
CA PHE A 55 -0.76 -0.11 -10.15
C PHE A 55 -2.18 -0.27 -9.60
N HIS A 56 -2.29 -0.33 -8.29
CA HIS A 56 -3.57 -0.32 -7.60
C HIS A 56 -3.53 0.81 -6.57
N ALA A 57 -4.58 1.61 -6.50
CA ALA A 57 -4.69 2.65 -5.49
C ALA A 57 -5.94 2.40 -4.65
N ILE A 58 -5.83 2.70 -3.37
CA ILE A 58 -6.96 2.68 -2.43
C ILE A 58 -7.24 4.11 -1.96
N ASP A 59 -8.47 4.37 -1.56
CA ASP A 59 -8.86 5.64 -0.96
C ASP A 59 -8.56 5.67 0.54
N ALA A 60 -8.27 6.86 1.05
CA ALA A 60 -8.13 7.06 2.49
C ALA A 60 -9.44 6.74 3.24
N PRO A 61 -9.39 6.03 4.38
CA PRO A 61 -10.57 5.42 5.02
C PRO A 61 -11.54 6.42 5.67
N SER A 62 -11.09 7.64 5.95
CA SER A 62 -11.86 8.63 6.71
C SER A 62 -13.03 9.29 5.94
N GLY A 63 -13.23 8.95 4.66
CA GLY A 63 -14.21 9.59 3.78
C GLY A 63 -13.91 11.06 3.44
N ARG A 64 -12.91 11.67 4.10
CA ARG A 64 -12.46 13.06 3.92
C ARG A 64 -11.37 13.20 2.86
N ARG A 65 -11.07 12.12 2.12
CA ARG A 65 -9.97 12.07 1.14
C ARG A 65 -8.60 12.40 1.75
N THR A 66 -8.42 12.10 3.03
CA THR A 66 -7.18 12.34 3.79
C THR A 66 -6.83 11.14 4.65
N TRP A 67 -5.56 10.77 4.68
CA TRP A 67 -5.04 9.68 5.52
C TRP A 67 -5.03 10.04 7.01
N TRP A 68 -4.94 11.33 7.32
CA TRP A 68 -5.17 11.88 8.65
C TRP A 68 -5.53 13.35 8.52
N THR A 69 -6.07 13.91 9.59
CA THR A 69 -6.26 15.34 9.76
C THR A 69 -5.29 15.92 10.78
N TYR A 70 -4.99 17.20 10.61
CA TYR A 70 -4.25 18.00 11.59
C TYR A 70 -5.22 18.77 12.47
N SER A 71 -4.78 19.12 13.67
CA SER A 71 -5.51 20.08 14.50
C SER A 71 -5.62 21.43 13.78
N ALA A 72 -6.61 22.23 14.16
CA ALA A 72 -6.83 23.54 13.53
C ALA A 72 -5.58 24.43 13.62
N GLY A 73 -5.13 24.94 12.47
CA GLY A 73 -3.94 25.79 12.37
C GLY A 73 -2.61 25.04 12.23
N GLU A 74 -2.62 23.70 12.35
CA GLU A 74 -1.41 22.89 12.19
C GLU A 74 -1.20 22.41 10.75
N ARG A 75 0.06 22.09 10.42
CA ARG A 75 0.48 21.48 9.16
C ARG A 75 1.51 20.38 9.44
N SER A 76 1.93 19.64 8.40
CA SER A 76 2.85 18.50 8.53
C SER A 76 4.10 18.76 9.38
N PHE A 77 4.63 19.99 9.43
CA PHE A 77 5.84 20.35 10.19
C PHE A 77 5.57 20.87 11.61
N THR A 78 4.32 21.21 11.92
CA THR A 78 3.91 21.81 13.19
C THR A 78 2.83 20.99 13.91
N ALA A 79 2.49 19.82 13.36
CA ALA A 79 1.44 18.96 13.86
C ALA A 79 1.83 18.34 15.20
N SER A 80 0.97 18.52 16.20
CA SER A 80 1.07 17.83 17.49
C SER A 80 0.36 16.48 17.48
N SER A 81 -0.56 16.28 16.53
CA SER A 81 -1.33 15.04 16.37
C SER A 81 -1.62 14.73 14.89
N TYR A 82 -1.89 13.45 14.63
CA TYR A 82 -2.24 12.92 13.31
C TYR A 82 -3.54 12.10 13.43
N GLU A 83 -4.67 12.78 13.49
CA GLU A 83 -5.96 12.15 13.75
C GLU A 83 -6.36 11.19 12.61
N GLY A 84 -6.57 9.92 12.94
CA GLY A 84 -6.89 8.85 11.98
C GLY A 84 -5.68 8.17 11.34
N ALA A 85 -4.45 8.52 11.72
CA ALA A 85 -3.24 7.89 11.18
C ALA A 85 -3.22 6.37 11.40
N GLU A 86 -3.55 5.90 12.61
CA GLU A 86 -3.59 4.46 12.92
C GLU A 86 -4.59 3.69 12.04
N GLN A 87 -5.74 4.30 11.74
CA GLN A 87 -6.76 3.70 10.87
C GLN A 87 -6.26 3.59 9.43
N SER A 88 -5.54 4.60 8.96
CA SER A 88 -4.91 4.61 7.64
C SER A 88 -3.75 3.61 7.53
N ILE A 89 -2.92 3.49 8.58
CA ILE A 89 -1.87 2.49 8.67
C ILE A 89 -2.49 1.09 8.58
N ALA A 90 -3.48 0.80 9.41
CA ALA A 90 -4.16 -0.50 9.43
C ALA A 90 -4.83 -0.82 8.07
N ALA A 91 -5.44 0.17 7.42
CA ALA A 91 -6.07 -0.03 6.10
C ALA A 91 -5.03 -0.39 5.01
N VAL A 92 -3.89 0.30 4.99
CA VAL A 92 -2.81 0.01 4.03
C VAL A 92 -2.16 -1.35 4.34
N GLU A 93 -1.91 -1.66 5.61
CA GLU A 93 -1.33 -2.95 6.01
C GLU A 93 -2.23 -4.13 5.63
N ALA A 94 -3.55 -4.03 5.87
CA ALA A 94 -4.53 -5.04 5.48
C ALA A 94 -4.61 -5.23 3.95
N GLU A 95 -4.52 -4.14 3.19
CA GLU A 95 -4.43 -4.21 1.74
C GLU A 95 -3.14 -4.92 1.32
N LEU A 96 -2.00 -4.57 1.91
CA LEU A 96 -0.70 -5.19 1.63
C LEU A 96 -0.69 -6.70 1.89
N GLU A 97 -1.30 -7.14 2.98
CA GLU A 97 -1.42 -8.56 3.35
C GLU A 97 -2.25 -9.37 2.36
N SER A 98 -3.34 -8.79 1.85
CA SER A 98 -4.28 -9.50 0.98
C SER A 98 -3.94 -9.43 -0.51
N GLY A 99 -3.23 -8.38 -0.96
CA GLY A 99 -3.12 -8.07 -2.38
C GLY A 99 -1.81 -8.45 -3.07
N GLY A 100 -0.85 -9.07 -2.38
CA GLY A 100 0.36 -9.60 -3.04
C GLY A 100 1.25 -8.52 -3.68
N TYR A 101 1.37 -7.37 -3.03
CA TYR A 101 2.14 -6.23 -3.53
C TYR A 101 3.64 -6.42 -3.33
N VAL A 102 4.43 -5.93 -4.28
CA VAL A 102 5.90 -5.97 -4.19
C VAL A 102 6.51 -4.65 -3.72
N GLY A 103 5.73 -3.58 -3.70
CA GLY A 103 6.18 -2.26 -3.28
C GLY A 103 5.06 -1.25 -3.14
N LEU A 104 5.43 -0.10 -2.57
CA LEU A 104 4.55 1.05 -2.36
C LEU A 104 4.99 2.23 -3.24
N LEU A 105 4.02 3.05 -3.64
CA LEU A 105 4.26 4.37 -4.19
C LEU A 105 3.32 5.35 -3.49
N GLY A 106 3.86 6.41 -2.87
CA GLY A 106 3.05 7.44 -2.22
C GLY A 106 3.37 8.84 -2.71
N PHE A 107 2.37 9.73 -2.68
CA PHE A 107 2.52 11.16 -2.94
C PHE A 107 2.06 12.03 -1.77
N SER A 108 2.84 13.06 -1.41
CA SER A 108 2.50 14.04 -0.36
C SER A 108 2.13 13.35 0.97
N GLN A 109 0.90 13.50 1.47
CA GLN A 109 0.43 12.79 2.67
C GLN A 109 0.49 11.26 2.51
N GLY A 110 0.14 10.72 1.34
CA GLY A 110 0.28 9.29 1.05
C GLY A 110 1.74 8.83 0.97
N ALA A 111 2.68 9.72 0.64
CA ALA A 111 4.12 9.43 0.68
C ALA A 111 4.63 9.30 2.12
N MET A 112 4.14 10.15 3.02
CA MET A 112 4.42 10.04 4.46
C MET A 112 3.90 8.71 5.01
N LEU A 113 2.68 8.31 4.66
CA LEU A 113 2.11 7.02 5.06
C LEU A 113 2.91 5.84 4.49
N ALA A 114 3.27 5.90 3.20
CA ALA A 114 4.08 4.87 2.55
C ALA A 114 5.42 4.68 3.26
N ALA A 115 6.06 5.77 3.71
CA ALA A 115 7.32 5.70 4.44
C ALA A 115 7.15 5.02 5.81
N ILE A 116 6.09 5.34 6.56
CA ILE A 116 5.78 4.71 7.85
C ILE A 116 5.54 3.21 7.69
N VAL A 117 4.67 2.82 6.76
CA VAL A 117 4.33 1.41 6.53
C VAL A 117 5.55 0.63 6.01
N ALA A 118 6.34 1.21 5.10
CA ALA A 118 7.57 0.58 4.63
C ALA A 118 8.60 0.38 5.76
N ALA A 119 8.75 1.35 6.66
CA ALA A 119 9.61 1.21 7.83
C ALA A 119 9.14 0.08 8.75
N ARG A 120 7.84 0.04 9.09
CA ARG A 120 7.25 -1.02 9.92
C ARG A 120 7.38 -2.41 9.29
N ALA A 121 7.18 -2.53 7.99
CA ALA A 121 7.43 -3.77 7.24
C ALA A 121 8.90 -4.21 7.34
N SER A 122 9.84 -3.27 7.19
CA SER A 122 11.29 -3.55 7.29
C SER A 122 11.72 -4.00 8.70
N LEU A 123 11.06 -3.47 9.73
CA LEU A 123 11.24 -3.86 11.13
C LEU A 123 10.49 -5.16 11.49
N ARG A 124 9.70 -5.71 10.55
CA ARG A 124 8.84 -6.90 10.74
C ARG A 124 7.78 -6.71 11.83
N GLU A 125 7.33 -5.48 12.03
CA GLU A 125 6.27 -5.14 12.98
C GLU A 125 4.87 -5.40 12.41
N SER A 126 4.74 -5.37 11.08
CA SER A 126 3.45 -5.46 10.38
C SER A 126 3.63 -5.81 8.91
N CYS A 127 2.64 -6.48 8.30
CA CYS A 127 2.51 -6.81 6.88
C CYS A 127 3.75 -7.48 6.20
N PRO A 128 3.65 -7.94 4.93
CA PRO A 128 4.78 -8.57 4.24
C PRO A 128 5.92 -7.60 3.92
N LEU A 129 7.14 -8.14 3.77
CA LEU A 129 8.29 -7.36 3.32
C LEU A 129 8.09 -6.79 1.92
N LEU A 130 8.27 -5.48 1.79
CA LEU A 130 8.27 -4.77 0.51
C LEU A 130 9.66 -4.81 -0.12
N ARG A 131 9.72 -4.92 -1.46
CA ARG A 131 11.00 -4.86 -2.19
C ARG A 131 11.48 -3.43 -2.38
N PHE A 132 10.56 -2.46 -2.44
CA PHE A 132 10.85 -1.04 -2.57
C PHE A 132 9.67 -0.19 -2.11
N ALA A 133 9.94 1.09 -1.81
CA ALA A 133 8.95 2.13 -1.64
C ALA A 133 9.40 3.38 -2.42
N VAL A 134 8.48 3.99 -3.17
CA VAL A 134 8.70 5.25 -3.91
C VAL A 134 8.00 6.37 -3.16
N ILE A 135 8.78 7.33 -2.66
CA ILE A 135 8.31 8.40 -1.76
C ILE A 135 8.41 9.73 -2.49
N CYS A 136 7.28 10.29 -2.91
CA CYS A 136 7.22 11.55 -3.67
C CYS A 136 6.66 12.69 -2.84
N ALA A 137 7.44 13.76 -2.65
CA ALA A 137 7.01 15.00 -1.96
C ALA A 137 6.51 14.80 -0.51
N ALA A 138 7.12 13.86 0.24
CA ALA A 138 6.83 13.65 1.66
C ALA A 138 7.42 14.76 2.55
N ALA A 139 6.87 14.89 3.75
CA ALA A 139 7.49 15.60 4.85
C ALA A 139 7.84 14.59 5.96
N ALA A 140 8.95 14.82 6.66
CA ALA A 140 9.27 14.10 7.88
C ALA A 140 9.69 15.14 8.93
N VAL A 141 9.12 15.03 10.13
CA VAL A 141 9.60 15.78 11.29
C VAL A 141 10.41 14.80 12.11
N VAL A 142 11.71 15.01 12.15
CA VAL A 142 12.58 14.28 13.06
C VAL A 142 12.37 14.95 14.42
N ALA A 143 11.83 14.21 15.39
CA ALA A 143 11.89 14.67 16.77
C ALA A 143 13.37 14.80 17.12
N ASP A 144 13.78 15.99 17.57
CA ASP A 144 15.14 16.24 18.05
C ASP A 144 15.48 15.12 19.03
N ALA A 145 16.44 14.26 18.65
CA ALA A 145 16.86 13.14 19.48
C ALA A 145 17.58 13.74 20.70
N ARG A 146 16.80 14.01 21.75
CA ARG A 146 17.31 14.38 23.07
C ARG A 146 17.46 13.15 23.92
#